data_AF-A0A430BJ61-F1
#
_entry.id   AF-A0A430BJ61-F1
#
_cell.length_a   1.000
_cell.length_b   1.000
_cell.length_c   1.000
_cell.angle_alpha   90.00
_cell.angle_beta   90.00
_cell.angle_gamma   90.00
#
_symmetry.space_group_name_H-M   'P 1'
#
loop_
_entity.id
_entity.type
_entity.pdbx_description
1 polymer ?
#
loop_
_entity_poly.entity_id
_entity_poly.type
_entity_poly.pdbx_seq_one_letter_code
_entity_poly.pdbx_strand_id
1 'polypeptide(L)'
;MLARWEVSRFAVVPLSISLLVAPISWVILLLALSGGKRSAIMAVLLLIIWAVPVGLDQVRGWWLTRHPHASPRWLCAVRAAVGDAVFDDALEHLKILHADDPGYRIERAHLANAVQVAWNARRKGRQQAEGVRLDDAVRQA
;
A
#
# COMPACT_ATOMS: atom_id res chain seq x y z
N MET A 1 -18.04 5.99 -7.20
CA MET A 1 -17.51 6.41 -5.89
C MET A 1 -16.73 5.30 -5.19
N LEU A 2 -17.24 4.05 -5.08
CA LEU A 2 -16.49 2.92 -4.50
C LEU A 2 -15.09 2.73 -5.11
N ALA A 3 -15.00 2.76 -6.44
CA ALA A 3 -13.73 2.50 -7.13
C ALA A 3 -12.68 3.61 -6.92
N ARG A 4 -13.11 4.87 -6.71
CA ARG A 4 -12.20 5.99 -6.36
C ARG A 4 -11.70 5.87 -4.92
N TRP A 5 -12.53 5.33 -4.03
CA TRP A 5 -12.19 5.06 -2.63
C TRP A 5 -11.34 3.79 -2.44
N GLU A 6 -11.50 2.80 -3.32
CA GLU A 6 -10.63 1.62 -3.41
C GLU A 6 -9.19 2.01 -3.82
N VAL A 7 -9.02 3.02 -4.68
CA VAL A 7 -7.67 3.41 -5.16
C VAL A 7 -6.95 4.38 -4.22
N SER A 8 -7.66 5.24 -3.50
CA SER A 8 -7.06 6.04 -2.41
C SER A 8 -6.47 5.18 -1.28
N ARG A 9 -6.77 3.88 -1.25
CA ARG A 9 -6.30 2.91 -0.24
C ARG A 9 -5.07 2.09 -0.67
N PHE A 10 -4.60 2.22 -1.91
CA PHE A 10 -3.31 1.63 -2.29
C PHE A 10 -2.12 2.38 -1.69
N ALA A 11 -2.30 3.66 -1.35
CA ALA A 11 -1.22 4.52 -0.87
C ALA A 11 -0.89 4.37 0.64
N VAL A 12 -1.64 3.56 1.41
CA VAL A 12 -1.60 3.65 2.88
C VAL A 12 -1.32 2.30 3.53
N VAL A 13 -0.08 2.21 4.01
CA VAL A 13 0.53 1.28 4.98
C VAL A 13 1.04 -0.08 4.44
N PRO A 14 2.35 -0.36 4.56
CA PRO A 14 2.93 -1.67 4.30
C PRO A 14 2.39 -2.73 5.28
N LEU A 15 1.89 -3.84 4.73
CA LEU A 15 1.41 -5.05 5.44
C LEU A 15 2.37 -5.56 6.53
N SER A 16 3.66 -5.32 6.38
CA SER A 16 4.72 -5.76 7.30
C SER A 16 4.71 -5.04 8.66
N ILE A 17 4.06 -3.88 8.79
CA ILE A 17 3.99 -3.13 10.05
C ILE A 17 2.84 -3.64 10.94
N SER A 18 1.76 -4.18 10.36
CA SER A 18 0.56 -4.61 11.10
C SER A 18 0.77 -5.87 11.96
N LEU A 19 1.50 -6.87 11.45
CA LEU A 19 1.61 -8.18 12.09
C LEU A 19 2.50 -8.21 13.35
N LEU A 20 3.48 -7.30 13.44
CA LEU A 20 4.39 -7.21 14.60
C LEU A 20 3.91 -6.26 15.71
N VAL A 21 3.01 -5.32 15.40
CA VAL A 21 2.68 -4.20 16.30
C VAL A 21 1.38 -4.42 17.09
N ALA A 22 0.50 -5.31 16.62
CA ALA A 22 -0.73 -5.69 17.32
C ALA A 22 -0.52 -6.23 18.76
N PRO A 23 0.47 -7.11 19.05
CA PRO A 23 0.71 -7.54 20.43
C PRO A 23 1.31 -6.44 21.30
N ILE A 24 2.12 -5.54 20.74
CA ILE A 24 2.77 -4.44 21.47
C ILE A 24 1.73 -3.42 21.96
N SER A 25 0.72 -3.15 21.13
CA SER A 25 -0.38 -2.23 21.48
C SER A 25 -1.29 -2.79 22.58
N TRP A 26 -1.48 -4.11 22.64
CA TRP A 26 -2.18 -4.77 23.76
C TRP A 26 -1.43 -4.63 25.09
N VAL A 27 -0.09 -4.75 25.05
CA VAL A 27 0.77 -4.58 26.23
C VAL A 27 0.77 -3.13 26.73
N ILE A 28 0.79 -2.14 25.84
CA ILE A 28 0.72 -0.71 26.20
C ILE A 28 -0.65 -0.37 26.83
N LEU A 29 -1.74 -0.96 26.33
CA LEU A 29 -3.07 -0.77 26.92
C LEU A 29 -3.15 -1.32 28.35
N LEU A 30 -2.61 -2.53 28.56
CA LEU A 30 -2.54 -3.17 29.89
C LEU A 30 -1.72 -2.34 30.88
N LEU A 31 -0.62 -1.74 30.44
CA LEU A 31 0.19 -0.84 31.27
C LEU A 31 -0.52 0.49 31.57
N ALA A 32 -1.25 1.06 30.60
CA ALA A 32 -1.91 2.36 30.77
C ALA A 32 -3.14 2.33 31.67
N LEU A 33 -3.81 1.17 31.78
CA LEU A 33 -4.92 0.91 32.72
C LEU A 33 -4.48 0.89 34.19
N SER A 34 -3.17 0.82 34.48
CA SER A 34 -2.62 0.95 35.83
C SER A 34 -2.45 2.40 36.29
N GLY A 35 -2.46 3.35 35.35
CA GLY A 35 -2.47 4.79 35.62
C GLY A 35 -3.90 5.34 35.67
N GLY A 36 -4.14 6.36 36.51
CA GLY A 36 -5.47 6.93 36.72
C GLY A 36 -6.21 7.42 35.46
N LYS A 37 -7.47 7.84 35.61
CA LYS A 37 -8.44 8.11 34.51
C LYS A 37 -7.92 8.87 33.28
N ARG A 38 -6.93 9.76 33.42
CA ARG A 38 -6.34 10.54 32.29
C ARG A 38 -5.44 9.69 31.38
N SER A 39 -4.70 8.72 31.89
CA SER A 39 -3.88 7.82 31.06
C SER A 39 -4.73 6.82 30.30
N ALA A 40 -5.85 6.37 30.89
CA ALA A 40 -6.79 5.47 30.23
C ALA A 40 -7.40 6.10 28.96
N ILE A 41 -7.80 7.38 29.00
CA ILE A 41 -8.38 8.06 27.83
C ILE A 41 -7.35 8.22 26.70
N MET A 42 -6.12 8.64 27.01
CA MET A 42 -5.06 8.73 26.00
C MET A 42 -4.72 7.37 25.39
N ALA A 43 -4.69 6.31 26.20
CA ALA A 43 -4.42 4.96 25.71
C ALA A 43 -5.52 4.45 24.77
N VAL A 44 -6.79 4.73 25.08
CA VAL A 44 -7.92 4.39 24.19
C VAL A 44 -7.85 5.17 22.88
N LEU A 45 -7.54 6.46 22.91
CA LEU A 45 -7.39 7.27 21.70
C LEU A 45 -6.24 6.77 20.81
N LEU A 46 -5.09 6.47 21.40
CA LEU A 46 -3.97 5.83 20.70
C LEU A 46 -4.40 4.50 20.10
N LEU A 47 -5.14 3.69 20.86
CA LEU A 47 -5.61 2.39 20.37
C LEU A 47 -6.59 2.53 19.20
N ILE A 48 -7.49 3.51 19.21
CA ILE A 48 -8.39 3.78 18.08
C ILE A 48 -7.61 4.22 16.84
N ILE A 49 -6.67 5.16 17.00
CA ILE A 49 -5.80 5.64 15.91
C ILE A 49 -5.05 4.47 15.25
N TRP A 50 -4.70 3.44 16.02
CA TRP A 50 -4.02 2.24 15.54
C TRP A 50 -4.95 1.14 15.02
N ALA A 51 -6.06 0.87 15.71
CA ALA A 51 -6.99 -0.21 15.38
C ALA A 51 -7.74 0.05 14.07
N VAL A 52 -8.04 1.32 13.76
CA VAL A 52 -8.72 1.70 12.52
C VAL A 52 -7.92 1.29 11.27
N PRO A 53 -6.64 1.66 11.11
CA PRO A 53 -5.85 1.25 9.94
C PRO A 53 -5.66 -0.28 9.85
N VAL A 54 -5.47 -0.98 10.98
CA VAL A 54 -5.32 -2.45 10.99
C VAL A 54 -6.61 -3.14 10.56
N GLY A 55 -7.76 -2.76 11.13
CA GLY A 55 -9.06 -3.31 10.75
C GLY A 55 -9.39 -3.02 9.29
N LEU A 56 -9.01 -1.84 8.81
CA LEU A 56 -9.15 -1.46 7.40
C LEU A 56 -8.33 -2.35 6.45
N ASP A 57 -7.10 -2.70 6.84
CA ASP A 57 -6.25 -3.59 6.06
C ASP A 57 -6.78 -5.04 6.01
N GLN A 58 -7.30 -5.53 7.14
CA GLN A 58 -7.94 -6.85 7.21
C GLN A 58 -9.20 -6.93 6.33
N VAL A 59 -10.05 -5.90 6.36
CA VAL A 59 -11.23 -5.80 5.48
C VAL A 59 -10.80 -5.72 4.01
N ARG A 60 -9.70 -5.04 3.70
CA ARG A 60 -9.13 -4.97 2.35
C ARG A 60 -8.69 -6.36 1.88
N GLY A 61 -7.91 -7.09 2.68
CA GLY A 61 -7.46 -8.44 2.36
C GLY A 61 -8.65 -9.38 2.09
N TRP A 62 -9.65 -9.34 2.96
CA TRP A 62 -10.87 -10.15 2.81
C TRP A 62 -11.73 -9.75 1.60
N TRP A 63 -11.79 -8.46 1.26
CA TRP A 63 -12.52 -7.99 0.08
C TRP A 63 -11.84 -8.43 -1.23
N LEU A 64 -10.50 -8.38 -1.27
CA LEU A 64 -9.71 -8.82 -2.41
C LEU A 64 -9.83 -10.34 -2.64
N THR A 65 -9.93 -11.14 -1.59
CA THR A 65 -10.18 -12.58 -1.72
C THR A 65 -11.60 -12.89 -2.19
N ARG A 66 -12.59 -12.07 -1.82
CA ARG A 66 -13.99 -12.25 -2.26
C ARG A 66 -14.25 -11.79 -3.70
N HIS A 67 -13.44 -10.86 -4.21
CA HIS A 67 -13.51 -10.35 -5.58
C HIS A 67 -12.15 -10.45 -6.28
N PRO A 68 -11.69 -11.69 -6.58
CA PRO A 68 -10.32 -11.94 -7.02
C PRO A 68 -10.01 -11.29 -8.36
N HIS A 69 -10.96 -11.26 -9.30
CA HIS A 69 -10.72 -10.76 -10.65
C HIS A 69 -10.96 -9.25 -10.80
N ALA A 70 -10.09 -8.63 -11.59
CA ALA A 70 -10.19 -7.24 -11.97
C ALA A 70 -11.29 -7.05 -13.04
N SER A 71 -12.38 -6.37 -12.67
CA SER A 71 -13.41 -5.97 -13.65
C SER A 71 -12.93 -4.77 -14.48
N PRO A 72 -13.41 -4.58 -15.73
CA PRO A 72 -13.03 -3.42 -16.55
C PRO A 72 -13.28 -2.08 -15.85
N ARG A 73 -14.41 -1.95 -15.15
CA ARG A 73 -14.75 -0.74 -14.38
C ARG A 73 -13.74 -0.47 -13.25
N TRP A 74 -13.26 -1.53 -12.61
CA TRP A 74 -12.27 -1.43 -11.56
C TRP A 74 -10.90 -1.04 -12.12
N LEU A 75 -10.48 -1.63 -13.25
CA LEU A 75 -9.25 -1.26 -13.95
C LEU A 75 -9.24 0.22 -14.36
N CYS A 76 -10.34 0.73 -14.91
CA CYS A 76 -10.48 2.15 -15.24
C CYS A 76 -10.31 3.05 -14.02
N ALA A 77 -10.83 2.64 -12.86
CA ALA A 77 -10.69 3.42 -11.64
C ALA A 77 -9.25 3.42 -11.12
N VAL A 78 -8.58 2.26 -11.14
CA VAL A 78 -7.15 2.16 -10.77
C VAL A 78 -6.31 3.04 -11.69
N ARG A 79 -6.51 2.95 -12.99
CA ARG A 79 -5.84 3.81 -13.98
C ARG A 79 -6.07 5.29 -13.70
N ALA A 80 -7.31 5.70 -13.45
CA ALA A 80 -7.64 7.09 -13.18
C ALA A 80 -7.01 7.65 -11.90
N ALA A 81 -6.72 6.82 -10.90
CA ALA A 81 -6.24 7.30 -9.60
C ALA A 81 -4.73 7.07 -9.34
N VAL A 82 -4.09 6.15 -10.05
CA VAL A 82 -2.62 6.00 -10.03
C VAL A 82 -1.96 6.76 -11.21
N GLY A 83 -2.73 7.04 -12.25
CA GLY A 83 -2.28 7.68 -13.48
C GLY A 83 -1.80 6.66 -14.52
N ASP A 84 -2.04 6.98 -15.79
CA ASP A 84 -1.81 6.12 -16.95
C ASP A 84 -0.41 5.49 -16.93
N ALA A 85 0.61 6.32 -16.75
CA ALA A 85 1.96 5.84 -16.84
C ALA A 85 2.31 4.80 -15.75
N VAL A 86 1.82 4.92 -14.51
CA VAL A 86 2.11 3.91 -13.46
C VAL A 86 1.28 2.65 -13.70
N PHE A 87 0.06 2.82 -14.21
CA PHE A 87 -0.83 1.73 -14.54
C PHE A 87 -0.27 0.88 -15.70
N ASP A 88 0.30 1.51 -16.72
CA ASP A 88 0.90 0.84 -17.86
C ASP A 88 2.15 0.04 -17.45
N ASP A 89 3.05 0.64 -16.64
CA ASP A 89 4.22 -0.07 -16.06
C ASP A 89 3.78 -1.30 -15.24
N ALA A 90 2.70 -1.16 -14.45
CA ALA A 90 2.16 -2.26 -13.65
C ALA A 90 1.58 -3.39 -14.51
N LEU A 91 0.89 -3.05 -15.60
CA LEU A 91 0.38 -4.04 -16.54
C LEU A 91 1.49 -4.74 -17.31
N GLU A 92 2.52 -4.00 -17.72
CA GLU A 92 3.70 -4.57 -18.37
C GLU A 92 4.41 -5.57 -17.44
N HIS A 93 4.60 -5.20 -16.18
CA HIS A 93 5.16 -6.09 -15.17
C HIS A 93 4.33 -7.39 -15.03
N LEU A 94 3.01 -7.28 -15.01
CA LEU A 94 2.14 -8.47 -14.94
C LEU A 94 2.21 -9.34 -16.19
N LYS A 95 2.31 -8.73 -17.38
CA LYS A 95 2.47 -9.47 -18.64
C LYS A 95 3.76 -10.25 -18.67
N ILE A 96 4.86 -9.65 -18.19
CA ILE A 96 6.16 -10.33 -18.10
C ILE A 96 6.07 -11.47 -17.08
N LEU A 97 5.49 -11.22 -15.90
CA LEU A 97 5.38 -12.20 -14.84
C LEU A 97 4.53 -13.43 -15.22
N HIS A 98 3.53 -13.24 -16.08
CA HIS A 98 2.62 -14.30 -16.55
C HIS A 98 2.75 -14.54 -18.07
N ALA A 99 3.94 -14.31 -18.63
CA ALA A 99 4.16 -14.45 -20.08
C ALA A 99 3.87 -15.87 -20.58
N ASP A 100 4.09 -16.87 -19.72
CA ASP A 100 3.87 -18.29 -20.02
C ASP A 100 2.44 -18.77 -19.74
N ASP A 101 1.55 -17.91 -19.21
CA ASP A 101 0.14 -18.23 -18.95
C ASP A 101 -0.81 -17.40 -19.85
N PRO A 102 -1.13 -17.91 -21.06
CA PRO A 102 -2.02 -17.20 -21.99
C PRO A 102 -3.47 -17.12 -21.50
N GLY A 103 -3.86 -17.92 -20.49
CA GLY A 103 -5.18 -17.89 -19.88
C GLY A 103 -5.28 -16.94 -18.69
N TYR A 104 -4.18 -16.30 -18.32
CA TYR A 104 -4.08 -15.51 -17.10
C TYR A 104 -5.12 -14.38 -17.07
N ARG A 105 -5.90 -14.36 -15.98
CA ARG A 105 -6.86 -13.29 -15.69
C ARG A 105 -6.26 -12.38 -14.65
N ILE A 106 -6.26 -11.08 -14.94
CA ILE A 106 -5.72 -10.09 -14.00
C ILE A 106 -6.48 -10.16 -12.68
N GLU A 107 -5.76 -10.56 -11.64
CA GLU A 107 -6.26 -10.52 -10.28
C GLU A 107 -6.03 -9.14 -9.67
N ARG A 108 -6.98 -8.70 -8.82
CA ARG A 108 -6.89 -7.40 -8.15
C ARG A 108 -5.67 -7.34 -7.23
N ALA A 109 -5.33 -8.45 -6.56
CA ALA A 109 -4.16 -8.53 -5.69
C ALA A 109 -2.84 -8.42 -6.47
N HIS A 110 -2.74 -9.10 -7.61
CA HIS A 110 -1.56 -9.03 -8.47
C HIS A 110 -1.38 -7.63 -9.06
N LEU A 111 -2.46 -7.00 -9.55
CA LEU A 111 -2.37 -5.62 -10.04
C LEU A 111 -2.03 -4.62 -8.93
N ALA A 112 -2.61 -4.77 -7.74
CA ALA A 112 -2.27 -3.94 -6.59
C ALA A 112 -0.77 -3.99 -6.26
N ASN A 113 -0.19 -5.20 -6.26
CA ASN A 113 1.24 -5.39 -6.02
C ASN A 113 2.08 -4.74 -7.13
N ALA A 114 1.74 -5.02 -8.40
CA ALA A 114 2.45 -4.44 -9.55
C ALA A 114 2.40 -2.89 -9.56
N VAL A 115 1.24 -2.30 -9.20
CA VAL A 115 1.07 -0.86 -9.03
C VAL A 115 2.00 -0.31 -7.94
N GLN A 116 2.10 -1.00 -6.80
CA GLN A 116 2.99 -0.59 -5.72
C GLN A 116 4.46 -0.63 -6.16
N VAL A 117 4.86 -1.67 -6.88
CA VAL A 117 6.21 -1.81 -7.44
C VAL A 117 6.51 -0.67 -8.41
N ALA A 118 5.62 -0.40 -9.36
CA ALA A 118 5.78 0.68 -10.34
C ALA A 118 5.85 2.07 -9.66
N TRP A 119 4.99 2.32 -8.67
CA TRP A 119 4.99 3.57 -7.91
C TRP A 119 6.29 3.77 -7.11
N ASN A 120 6.78 2.72 -6.46
CA ASN A 120 8.04 2.74 -5.73
C ASN A 120 9.24 2.96 -6.67
N ALA A 121 9.25 2.29 -7.83
CA ALA A 121 10.30 2.45 -8.84
C ALA A 121 10.38 3.90 -9.32
N ARG A 122 9.23 4.55 -9.56
CA ARG A 122 9.21 5.97 -9.94
C ARG A 122 9.58 6.91 -8.82
N ARG A 123 9.16 6.62 -7.60
CA ARG A 123 9.60 7.41 -6.44
C ARG A 123 11.12 7.36 -6.31
N LYS A 124 11.72 6.17 -6.47
CA LYS A 124 13.18 5.99 -6.49
C LYS A 124 13.83 6.70 -7.67
N GLY A 125 13.26 6.61 -8.87
CA GLY A 125 13.73 7.32 -10.06
C GLY A 125 13.70 8.84 -9.91
N ARG A 126 12.65 9.40 -9.28
CA ARG A 126 12.58 10.83 -8.93
C ARG A 126 13.64 11.21 -7.91
N GLN A 127 13.82 10.41 -6.85
CA GLN A 127 14.88 10.64 -5.87
C GLN A 127 16.28 10.58 -6.48
N GLN A 128 16.50 9.70 -7.46
CA GLN A 128 17.75 9.61 -8.21
C GLN A 128 17.93 10.75 -9.22
N ALA A 129 16.84 11.28 -9.78
CA ALA A 129 16.88 12.44 -10.70
C ALA A 129 17.04 13.78 -9.95
N GLU A 130 16.50 13.89 -8.72
CA GLU A 130 16.75 15.01 -7.81
C GLU A 130 18.18 15.00 -7.25
N GLY A 131 18.91 13.88 -7.37
CA GLY A 131 20.29 13.72 -6.93
C GLY A 131 21.25 13.41 -8.07
N VAL A 132 21.83 14.44 -8.69
CA VAL A 132 23.02 14.26 -9.56
C VAL A 132 24.31 14.32 -8.73
N ARG A 133 24.82 13.10 -8.51
CA ARG A 133 26.19 12.54 -8.36
C ARG A 133 27.38 13.38 -7.84
N LEU A 134 28.03 12.83 -6.81
CA LEU A 134 29.43 13.11 -6.43
C LEU A 134 30.43 12.89 -7.58
N ASP A 135 30.19 11.94 -8.49
CA ASP A 135 31.10 11.67 -9.61
C ASP A 135 31.09 12.74 -10.72
N ASP A 136 30.00 13.52 -10.82
CA ASP A 136 29.93 14.66 -11.76
C ASP A 136 30.62 15.91 -11.16
N ALA A 137 30.75 15.99 -9.83
CA ALA A 137 31.53 17.03 -9.14
C ALA A 137 33.05 16.79 -9.22
N VAL A 138 33.49 15.53 -9.33
CA VAL A 138 34.91 15.15 -9.42
C VAL A 138 35.47 15.25 -10.86
N ARG A 139 34.62 15.28 -11.90
CA ARG A 139 35.07 15.49 -13.29
C ARG A 139 35.22 16.96 -13.71
N GLN A 140 34.80 17.90 -12.88
CA GLN A 140 34.94 19.35 -13.12
C GLN A 140 35.95 20.03 -12.18
N ALA A 141 36.66 19.26 -11.34
CA ALA A 141 37.79 19.71 -10.51
C ALA A 141 39.09 19.08 -11.02
#